data_AF-A0A9Y2KZ43-F1
#
_entry.id   AF-A0A9Y2KZ43-F1
#
_cell.length_a   1.000
_cell.length_b   1.000
_cell.length_c   1.000
_cell.angle_alpha   90.00
_cell.angle_beta   90.00
_cell.angle_gamma   90.00
#
_symmetry.space_group_name_H-M   'P 1'
#
loop_
_entity.id
_entity.type
_entity.pdbx_description
1 polymer ?
#
loop_
_entity_poly.entity_id
_entity_poly.type
_entity_poly.pdbx_seq_one_letter_code
_entity_poly.pdbx_strand_id
1 'polypeptide(L)'
;MQHARAVIAATLALWAQPVLSDVVVPGGKTIDCYCTDRSGSRVELGQTICLQVDGRMFMAQCQMSLNVPMWREVQQGCLSSSLDQNQSNDSPVAPYPQL
;
A
#
# COMPACT_ATOMS: atom_id res chain seq x y z
N MET A 1 -41.23 8.82 17.63
CA MET A 1 -40.09 8.10 17.00
C MET A 1 -39.37 8.90 15.91
N GLN A 2 -40.03 9.83 15.21
CA GLN A 2 -39.43 10.63 14.13
C GLN A 2 -38.38 11.65 14.63
N HIS A 3 -38.61 12.29 15.78
CA HIS A 3 -37.67 13.22 16.39
C HIS A 3 -36.35 12.56 16.82
N ALA A 4 -36.41 11.33 17.34
CA ALA A 4 -35.21 10.58 17.73
C ALA A 4 -34.33 10.28 16.51
N ARG A 5 -34.91 9.92 15.36
CA ARG A 5 -34.17 9.72 14.11
C ARG A 5 -33.53 11.00 13.58
N ALA A 6 -34.25 12.12 13.65
CA ALA A 6 -33.73 13.42 13.25
C ALA A 6 -32.55 13.87 14.13
N VAL A 7 -32.65 13.66 15.44
CA VAL A 7 -31.57 13.96 16.40
C VAL A 7 -30.34 13.09 16.14
N ILE A 8 -30.53 11.78 15.93
CA ILE A 8 -29.42 10.84 15.63
C ILE A 8 -28.70 11.24 14.33
N ALA A 9 -29.45 11.54 13.26
CA ALA A 9 -28.87 11.97 11.99
C ALA A 9 -28.11 13.30 12.11
N ALA A 10 -28.66 14.27 12.85
CA ALA A 10 -27.99 15.55 13.11
C ALA A 10 -26.71 15.37 13.92
N THR A 11 -26.70 14.49 14.93
CA THR A 11 -25.48 14.20 15.70
C THR A 11 -24.41 13.56 14.81
N LEU A 12 -24.71 12.53 14.03
CA LEU A 12 -23.73 11.87 13.15
C LEU A 12 -23.10 12.84 12.14
N ALA A 13 -23.87 13.78 11.61
CA ALA A 13 -23.36 14.81 10.71
C ALA A 13 -22.38 15.78 11.39
N LEU A 14 -22.59 16.12 12.67
CA LEU A 14 -21.69 16.99 13.42
C LEU A 14 -20.35 16.32 13.77
N TRP A 15 -20.31 15.00 13.89
CA TRP A 15 -19.08 14.26 14.24
C TRP A 15 -18.23 13.86 13.02
N ALA A 16 -18.68 14.16 11.79
CA ALA A 16 -17.96 13.85 10.56
C ALA A 16 -16.86 14.86 10.22
N GLN A 17 -16.02 15.22 11.19
CA GLN A 17 -14.89 16.12 10.94
C GLN A 17 -13.77 15.37 10.20
N PRO A 18 -13.21 15.93 9.10
CA PRO A 18 -12.05 15.35 8.46
C PRO A 18 -10.86 15.41 9.42
N VAL A 19 -10.30 14.26 9.74
CA VAL A 19 -9.05 14.16 10.50
C VAL A 19 -7.91 14.44 9.52
N LEU A 20 -7.30 15.63 9.62
CA LEU A 20 -6.07 15.97 8.92
C LEU A 20 -4.89 15.67 9.86
N SER A 21 -4.11 14.63 9.53
CA SER A 21 -2.93 14.22 10.32
C SER A 21 -1.62 14.84 9.83
N ASP A 22 -1.67 15.74 8.85
CA ASP A 22 -0.48 16.35 8.27
C ASP A 22 -0.01 17.59 9.04
N VAL A 23 1.28 17.61 9.37
CA VAL A 23 1.92 18.76 10.03
C VAL A 23 2.29 19.79 8.97
N VAL A 24 1.64 20.95 9.04
CA VAL A 24 1.99 22.12 8.24
C VAL A 24 3.04 22.93 8.99
N VAL A 25 4.22 23.09 8.41
CA VAL A 25 5.29 23.92 8.99
C VAL A 25 5.03 25.42 8.74
N PRO A 26 5.65 26.33 9.53
CA PRO A 26 5.62 27.76 9.23
C PRO A 26 6.03 28.02 7.78
N GLY A 27 5.12 28.59 6.98
CA GLY A 27 5.26 28.73 5.53
C GLY A 27 4.29 27.90 4.68
N GLY A 28 3.40 27.12 5.32
CA GLY A 28 2.25 26.50 4.63
C GLY A 28 2.58 25.26 3.81
N LYS A 29 3.80 24.73 3.92
CA LYS A 29 4.20 23.48 3.25
C LYS A 29 3.92 22.30 4.18
N THR A 30 3.35 21.25 3.62
CA THR A 30 3.24 19.95 4.28
C THR A 30 4.61 19.28 4.31
N ILE A 31 4.95 18.64 5.42
CA ILE A 31 6.16 17.82 5.51
C ILE A 31 5.93 16.53 4.72
N ASP A 32 6.84 16.26 3.78
CA ASP A 32 6.73 15.10 2.91
C ASP A 32 7.63 13.96 3.40
N CYS A 33 7.01 12.93 4.01
CA CYS A 33 7.71 11.79 4.60
C CYS A 33 7.65 10.57 3.67
N TYR A 34 8.83 10.05 3.31
CA TYR A 34 8.98 8.91 2.42
C TYR A 34 10.19 8.06 2.81
N CYS A 35 10.22 6.80 2.38
CA CYS A 35 11.39 5.95 2.51
C CYS A 35 12.24 6.00 1.23
N THR A 36 13.52 5.69 1.35
CA THR A 36 14.39 5.47 0.20
C THR A 36 14.83 4.01 0.15
N ASP A 37 14.92 3.47 -1.07
CA ASP A 37 15.53 2.17 -1.30
C ASP A 37 17.07 2.27 -1.36
N ARG A 38 17.74 1.15 -1.64
CA ARG A 38 19.20 1.09 -1.79
C ARG A 38 19.76 1.95 -2.93
N SER A 39 18.97 2.21 -3.97
CA SER A 39 19.36 3.09 -5.08
C SER A 39 19.13 4.57 -4.75
N GLY A 40 18.48 4.88 -3.62
CA GLY A 40 18.04 6.22 -3.26
C GLY A 40 16.69 6.59 -3.89
N SER A 41 16.01 5.65 -4.55
CA SER A 41 14.70 5.87 -5.14
C SER A 41 13.66 6.06 -4.04
N ARG A 42 12.77 7.02 -4.25
CA ARG A 42 11.69 7.36 -3.33
C ARG A 42 10.60 6.27 -3.33
N VAL A 43 10.14 5.93 -2.13
CA VAL A 43 9.04 4.99 -1.88
C VAL A 43 8.04 5.63 -0.90
N GLU A 44 6.78 5.66 -1.29
CA GLU A 44 5.71 6.30 -0.52
C GLU A 44 5.29 5.49 0.70
N LEU A 45 4.75 6.17 1.71
CA LEU A 45 4.15 5.51 2.87
C LEU A 45 3.07 4.50 2.44
N GLY A 46 3.07 3.34 3.09
CA GLY A 46 2.17 2.22 2.78
C GLY A 46 2.63 1.33 1.61
N GLN A 47 3.54 1.79 0.76
CA GLN A 47 4.08 0.94 -0.30
C GLN A 47 4.93 -0.18 0.28
N THR A 48 4.79 -1.36 -0.32
CA THR A 48 5.54 -2.56 0.04
C THR A 48 6.42 -2.96 -1.13
N ILE A 49 7.73 -3.08 -0.89
CA ILE A 49 8.70 -3.47 -1.90
C ILE A 49 9.55 -4.64 -1.39
N CYS A 50 10.26 -5.29 -2.32
CA CYS A 50 11.28 -6.25 -1.99
C CYS A 50 12.60 -5.52 -1.69
N LEU A 51 13.08 -5.61 -0.45
CA LEU A 51 14.39 -5.06 -0.08
C LEU A 51 15.42 -6.18 0.05
N GLN A 52 16.62 -5.88 -0.44
CA GLN A 52 17.82 -6.61 -0.09
C GLN A 52 18.60 -5.77 0.92
N VAL A 53 18.99 -6.33 2.07
CA VAL A 53 19.90 -5.68 3.03
C VAL A 53 20.88 -6.73 3.53
N ASP A 54 22.19 -6.48 3.46
CA ASP A 54 23.25 -7.41 3.87
C ASP A 54 23.07 -8.87 3.37
N GLY A 55 22.66 -9.00 2.12
CA GLY A 55 22.44 -10.31 1.46
C GLY A 55 21.10 -10.97 1.78
N ARG A 56 20.30 -10.42 2.70
CA ARG A 56 18.97 -10.93 3.05
C ARG A 56 17.90 -10.24 2.22
N MET A 57 16.95 -11.02 1.71
CA MET A 57 15.79 -10.54 0.95
C MET A 57 14.53 -10.63 1.81
N PHE A 58 13.76 -9.55 1.88
CA PHE A 58 12.48 -9.53 2.60
C PHE A 58 11.54 -8.49 1.99
N MET A 59 10.23 -8.72 2.13
CA MET A 59 9.25 -7.69 1.81
C MET A 59 9.18 -6.69 2.96
N ALA A 60 9.38 -5.42 2.61
CA ALA A 60 9.35 -4.32 3.56
C ALA A 60 8.28 -3.31 3.15
N GLN A 61 7.52 -2.81 4.12
CA GLN A 61 6.59 -1.70 3.92
C GLN A 61 7.19 -0.42 4.47
N CYS A 62 7.09 0.67 3.70
CA CYS A 62 7.41 1.99 4.20
C CYS A 62 6.32 2.44 5.17
N GLN A 63 6.66 2.63 6.44
CA GLN A 63 5.71 3.02 7.48
C GLN A 63 6.22 4.24 8.25
N MET A 64 5.34 4.86 9.02
CA MET A 64 5.71 5.90 9.98
C MET A 64 5.86 5.29 11.38
N SER A 65 6.98 5.54 12.04
CA SER A 65 7.17 5.22 13.47
C SER A 65 7.81 6.39 14.18
N LEU A 66 7.21 6.84 15.29
CA LEU A 66 7.68 7.99 16.07
C LEU A 66 7.95 9.25 15.22
N ASN A 67 7.11 9.48 14.21
CA ASN A 67 7.21 10.59 13.25
C ASN A 67 8.39 10.51 12.26
N VAL A 68 9.00 9.33 12.10
CA VAL A 68 10.08 9.10 11.12
C VAL A 68 9.65 7.99 10.15
N PRO A 69 9.89 8.15 8.83
CA PRO A 69 9.70 7.06 7.87
C PRO A 69 10.68 5.92 8.16
N MET A 70 10.18 4.70 8.17
CA MET A 70 10.93 3.50 8.54
C MET A 70 10.53 2.30 7.69
N TRP A 71 11.49 1.41 7.43
CA TRP A 71 11.24 0.14 6.74
C TRP A 71 10.81 -0.95 7.71
N ARG A 72 9.57 -1.44 7.60
CA ARG A 72 9.09 -2.56 8.41
C ARG A 72 9.11 -3.84 7.59
N GLU A 73 9.83 -4.85 8.03
CA GLU A 73 9.69 -6.20 7.47
C GLU A 73 8.27 -6.72 7.73
N VAL A 74 7.55 -7.04 6.65
CA VAL A 74 6.17 -7.55 6.71
C VAL A 74 6.07 -9.02 6.28
N GLN A 75 7.04 -9.52 5.52
CA GLN A 75 7.11 -10.92 5.12
C GLN A 75 8.55 -11.33 4.82
N GLN A 76 8.88 -12.58 5.17
CA GLN A 76 10.17 -13.19 4.83
C GLN A 76 10.25 -13.49 3.33
N GLY A 77 11.40 -13.22 2.72
CA GLY A 77 11.61 -13.40 1.28
C GLY A 77 10.81 -12.41 0.45
N CYS A 78 10.85 -12.57 -0.88
CA CYS A 78 10.08 -11.75 -1.82
C CYS A 78 9.21 -12.65 -2.68
N LEU A 79 8.04 -12.12 -3.11
CA LEU A 79 7.19 -12.84 -4.06
C LEU A 79 7.96 -13.04 -5.37
N SER A 80 8.05 -14.30 -5.79
CA SER A 80 8.58 -14.69 -7.09
C SER A 80 7.47 -15.44 -7.83
N SER A 81 7.21 -15.03 -9.07
CA SER A 81 6.34 -15.77 -9.98
C SER A 81 7.23 -16.54 -10.96
N SER A 82 7.16 -17.86 -10.93
CA SER A 82 7.72 -18.71 -11.97
C SER A 82 6.60 -19.17 -12.89
N LEU A 83 6.68 -18.82 -14.17
CA LEU A 83 5.79 -19.36 -15.19
C LEU A 83 6.51 -20.56 -15.81
N ASP A 84 6.05 -21.78 -15.53
CA ASP A 84 6.61 -22.99 -16.12
C ASP A 84 6.39 -22.96 -17.64
N GLN A 85 7.45 -22.64 -18.40
CA GLN A 85 7.40 -22.56 -19.86
C GLN A 85 7.27 -23.93 -20.55
N ASN A 86 7.15 -25.02 -19.80
CA ASN A 86 7.02 -26.36 -20.37
C ASN A 86 5.61 -26.66 -20.92
N GLN A 87 4.67 -25.71 -20.86
CA GLN A 87 3.30 -25.89 -21.36
C GLN A 87 3.04 -25.23 -22.73
N SER A 88 4.01 -24.51 -23.30
CA SER A 88 3.89 -23.88 -24.63
C SER A 88 4.35 -24.75 -25.80
N ASN A 89 4.75 -26.01 -25.56
CA ASN A 89 5.17 -26.96 -26.60
C ASN A 89 4.33 -28.25 -26.55
N ASP A 90 3.00 -28.19 -26.60
CA ASP A 90 2.19 -29.18 -27.35
C ASP A 90 0.68 -28.90 -27.24
N SER A 91 0.07 -28.40 -28.32
CA SER A 91 -1.17 -28.96 -28.87
C SER A 91 -1.69 -28.11 -30.04
N PRO A 92 -2.08 -28.73 -31.17
CA PRO A 92 -2.80 -28.02 -32.22
C PRO A 92 -4.17 -27.59 -31.69
N VAL A 93 -4.47 -26.29 -31.80
CA VAL A 93 -5.79 -25.74 -31.51
C VAL A 93 -6.80 -26.36 -32.49
N ALA A 94 -7.64 -27.27 -32.01
CA ALA A 94 -8.84 -27.69 -32.72
C ALA A 94 -9.89 -26.56 -32.65
N PRO A 95 -10.59 -26.22 -33.75
CA PRO A 95 -11.68 -25.24 -33.68
C PRO A 95 -12.89 -25.87 -32.96
N TYR A 96 -13.39 -25.19 -31.93
CA TYR A 96 -14.66 -25.56 -31.29
C TYR A 96 -15.82 -25.39 -32.29
N PRO A 97 -16.73 -26.38 -32.44
CA PRO A 97 -17.98 -26.16 -33.16
C PRO A 97 -18.97 -25.39 -32.26
N GLN A 98 -19.57 -24.34 -32.83
CA GLN A 98 -20.64 -23.55 -32.24
C GLN A 98 -21.94 -24.38 -32.24
N LEU A 99 -22.63 -24.41 -31.11
CA LEU A 99 -24.01 -24.89 -30.94
C LEU A 99 -24.98 -23.70 -30.97
#